data_AF-A0A0R0MCG6-F1
#
_entry.id   AF-A0A0R0MCG6-F1
#
_cell.length_a   1.000
_cell.length_b   1.000
_cell.length_c   1.000
_cell.angle_alpha   90.00
_cell.angle_beta   90.00
_cell.angle_gamma   90.00
#
_symmetry.space_group_name_H-M   'P 1'
#
loop_
_entity.id
_entity.type
_entity.pdbx_description
1 polymer ?
#
loop_
_entity_poly.entity_id
_entity_poly.type
_entity_poly.pdbx_seq_one_letter_code
_entity_poly.pdbx_strand_id
1 'polypeptide(L)'
;MSDLLKAGQTVHTESSQTPCEVGQFLGGGGQGEVYQANLGGKPVALKWYYSHSIQADPYQRDRLESAIQSGSPSDRFLWPIDIVSEPGIDGFGYIMPLRDLRYKGFVDLMKRRIQPEPTFRTLATTGFELANGFFKLHSKGLCYRDISFGNVFFDPKTGDVLICDNDNVTINGDQEGGVMGTPRFIAPEIITDKARPSTQTDLYSLAVLLFYMLMIHHPLEGKRETEIKCLDAPAMNKLYGTDAVFIFDPNDNSNAPVPSYHDNALIFWKIYPQFLRDLFTKAFTNGIRDPQNGRIRESEWRGAMVNLRDSIIYCSHCGAENFYDPDVLKASGGKPNPCWSCQKEILLPPRIRIDRNITMLNYDTKLFPHHINANLFDFSQPVAEVTQNPKNPSIWGIKNLSSENWVCTTADNQVKNVEPGYSATIAVGTKINFGKAEGEIRL
;
A
#
# COMPACT_ATOMS: atom_id res chain seq x y z
N MET A 1 23.85 0.49 26.34
CA MET A 1 24.07 1.18 25.06
C MET A 1 24.42 2.60 25.41
N SER A 2 25.53 3.14 24.88
CA SER A 2 25.81 4.57 24.97
C SER A 2 25.25 5.20 23.71
N ASP A 3 24.23 6.04 23.87
CA ASP A 3 23.65 6.82 22.78
C ASP A 3 24.75 7.66 22.10
N LEU A 4 24.77 7.70 20.77
CA LEU A 4 25.73 8.47 19.97
C LEU A 4 25.65 9.96 20.29
N LEU A 5 24.43 10.46 20.42
CA LEU A 5 24.13 11.83 20.78
C LEU A 5 23.36 11.83 22.11
N LYS A 6 23.60 12.87 22.92
CA LYS A 6 22.90 13.03 24.20
C LYS A 6 21.76 14.02 24.06
N ALA A 7 20.66 13.79 24.77
CA ALA A 7 19.59 14.77 24.86
C ALA A 7 20.11 16.12 25.40
N GLY A 8 19.68 17.21 24.79
CA GLY A 8 20.16 18.58 25.05
C GLY A 8 21.44 18.97 24.30
N GLN A 9 22.09 18.03 23.60
CA GLN A 9 23.19 18.34 22.70
C GLN A 9 22.66 19.11 21.48
N THR A 10 23.47 19.99 20.90
CA THR A 10 23.12 20.71 19.68
C THR A 10 24.05 20.30 18.57
N VAL A 11 23.49 20.05 17.39
CA VAL A 11 24.20 19.87 16.12
C VAL A 11 23.70 20.92 15.13
N HIS A 12 24.45 21.22 14.07
CA HIS A 12 24.04 22.24 13.11
C HIS A 12 23.75 21.64 11.73
N THR A 13 22.72 22.16 11.08
CA THR A 13 22.48 21.85 9.66
C THR A 13 23.60 22.43 8.82
N GLU A 14 24.11 21.67 7.86
CA GLU A 14 25.26 22.12 7.09
C GLU A 14 24.92 23.27 6.13
N SER A 15 23.73 23.27 5.51
CA SER A 15 23.37 24.28 4.51
C SER A 15 23.17 25.68 5.09
N SER A 16 22.49 25.79 6.24
CA SER A 16 22.11 27.08 6.82
C SER A 16 22.67 27.34 8.22
N GLN A 17 23.46 26.42 8.78
CA GLN A 17 24.00 26.50 10.14
C GLN A 17 22.91 26.72 11.21
N THR A 18 21.69 26.22 10.95
CA THR A 18 20.59 26.30 11.90
C THR A 18 20.83 25.29 13.02
N PRO A 19 20.73 25.71 14.30
CA PRO A 19 20.88 24.80 15.42
C PRO A 19 19.73 23.79 15.48
N CYS A 20 20.07 22.53 15.70
CA CYS A 20 19.17 21.41 15.88
C CYS A 20 19.45 20.78 17.26
N GLU A 21 18.54 20.99 18.20
CA GLU A 21 18.65 20.46 19.56
C GLU A 21 18.17 19.01 19.59
N VAL A 22 19.05 18.10 20.03
CA VAL A 22 18.79 16.67 20.17
C VAL A 22 17.85 16.45 21.35
N GLY A 23 16.72 15.79 21.10
CA GLY A 23 15.73 15.44 22.11
C GLY A 23 15.78 13.95 22.46
N GLN A 24 14.60 13.35 22.59
CA GLN A 24 14.44 11.96 23.03
C GLN A 24 14.88 10.97 21.95
N PHE A 25 15.55 9.89 22.36
CA PHE A 25 15.80 8.72 21.52
C PHE A 25 14.48 8.06 21.08
N LEU A 26 14.32 7.84 19.77
CA LEU A 26 13.15 7.20 19.17
C LEU A 26 13.39 5.73 18.81
N GLY A 27 14.62 5.37 18.45
CA GLY A 27 14.99 4.02 18.06
C GLY A 27 16.35 3.95 17.37
N GLY A 28 16.89 2.74 17.22
CA GLY A 28 18.16 2.51 16.53
C GLY A 28 18.12 1.23 15.73
N GLY A 29 18.87 1.21 14.63
CA GLY A 29 18.99 0.07 13.71
C GLY A 29 20.45 -0.25 13.42
N GLY A 30 20.73 -0.97 12.33
CA GLY A 30 22.10 -1.35 11.96
C GLY A 30 22.98 -0.17 11.52
N GLN A 31 22.39 0.88 10.97
CA GLN A 31 23.14 2.01 10.40
C GLN A 31 23.35 3.17 11.38
N GLY A 32 22.47 3.31 12.38
CA GLY A 32 22.47 4.48 13.24
C GLY A 32 21.27 4.57 14.17
N GLU A 33 21.18 5.72 14.83
CA GLU A 33 20.19 6.05 15.85
C GLU A 33 19.33 7.21 15.40
N VAL A 34 18.05 7.17 15.76
CA VAL A 34 17.05 8.19 15.42
C VAL A 34 16.55 8.83 16.69
N TYR A 35 16.55 10.16 16.69
CA TYR A 35 16.15 11.02 17.78
C TYR A 35 15.02 11.94 17.34
N GLN A 36 14.13 12.29 18.26
CA GLN A 36 13.34 13.49 18.12
C GLN A 36 14.29 14.67 18.31
N ALA A 37 14.15 15.73 17.50
CA ALA A 37 14.97 16.93 17.62
C ALA A 37 14.15 18.19 17.32
N ASN A 38 14.72 19.34 17.66
CA ASN A 38 14.11 20.65 17.45
C ASN A 38 15.02 21.52 16.57
N LEU A 39 14.60 21.76 15.34
CA LEU A 39 15.28 22.63 14.38
C LEU A 39 14.69 24.04 14.45
N GLY A 40 15.35 24.95 15.16
CA GLY A 40 14.92 26.36 15.23
C GLY A 40 13.46 26.58 15.65
N GLY A 41 12.92 25.74 16.55
CA GLY A 41 11.52 25.77 17.02
C GLY A 41 10.58 24.78 16.32
N LYS A 42 11.04 24.06 15.28
CA LYS A 42 10.24 23.07 14.54
C LYS A 42 10.63 21.63 14.93
N PRO A 43 9.68 20.76 15.30
CA PRO A 43 9.98 19.36 15.59
C PRO A 43 10.37 18.59 14.32
N VAL A 44 11.46 17.85 14.39
CA VAL A 44 12.00 16.99 13.33
C VAL A 44 12.47 15.65 13.90
N ALA A 45 12.71 14.67 13.04
CA ALA A 45 13.51 13.50 13.38
C ALA A 45 14.94 13.71 12.91
N LEU A 46 15.91 13.23 13.69
CA LEU A 46 17.34 13.29 13.44
C LEU A 46 17.90 11.87 13.44
N LYS A 47 18.43 11.39 12.30
CA LYS A 47 19.18 10.12 12.23
C LYS A 47 20.68 10.43 12.27
N TRP A 48 21.42 9.79 13.16
CA TRP A 48 22.89 9.89 13.27
C TRP A 48 23.53 8.53 13.00
N TYR A 49 24.52 8.49 12.10
CA TYR A 49 25.12 7.23 11.66
C TYR A 49 26.19 6.72 12.61
N TYR A 50 26.31 5.40 12.72
CA TYR A 50 27.46 4.78 13.38
C TYR A 50 28.71 4.88 12.51
N SER A 51 29.88 5.09 13.12
CA SER A 51 31.16 5.19 12.39
C SER A 51 31.46 3.95 11.55
N HIS A 52 31.13 2.74 12.03
CA HIS A 52 31.32 1.50 11.27
C HIS A 52 30.38 1.41 10.05
N SER A 53 29.19 2.01 10.13
CA SER A 53 28.26 2.06 8.99
C SER A 53 28.79 2.97 7.89
N ILE A 54 29.36 4.13 8.25
CA ILE A 54 30.00 5.04 7.30
C ILE A 54 31.24 4.39 6.67
N GLN A 55 32.03 3.65 7.45
CA GLN A 55 33.19 2.92 6.94
C GLN A 55 32.81 1.80 5.97
N ALA A 56 31.70 1.10 6.23
CA ALA A 56 31.19 0.05 5.37
C ALA A 56 30.60 0.60 4.07
N ASP A 57 30.06 1.82 4.09
CA ASP A 57 29.48 2.49 2.92
C ASP A 57 29.94 3.95 2.81
N PRO A 58 31.12 4.19 2.22
CA PRO A 58 31.68 5.54 2.08
C PRO A 58 30.82 6.49 1.23
N TYR A 59 29.93 5.96 0.38
CA TYR A 59 29.09 6.74 -0.54
C TYR A 59 27.76 7.19 0.10
N GLN A 60 27.49 6.78 1.34
CA GLN A 60 26.24 7.11 2.04
C GLN A 60 25.97 8.62 2.06
N ARG A 61 27.02 9.42 2.27
CA ARG A 61 26.91 10.87 2.32
C ARG A 61 26.53 11.47 0.97
N ASP A 62 27.22 11.07 -0.10
CA ASP A 62 26.99 11.60 -1.45
C ASP A 62 25.56 11.29 -1.93
N ARG A 63 25.05 10.09 -1.63
CA ARG A 63 23.65 9.73 -1.93
C ARG A 63 22.66 10.60 -1.18
N LEU A 64 22.94 10.89 0.09
CA LEU A 64 22.09 11.74 0.90
C LEU A 64 22.07 13.18 0.38
N GLU A 65 23.23 13.74 0.01
CA GLU A 65 23.32 15.06 -0.62
C GLU A 65 22.52 15.12 -1.93
N SER A 66 22.66 14.10 -2.77
CA SER A 66 21.89 13.96 -4.02
C SER A 66 20.38 13.85 -3.79
N ALA A 67 19.96 13.09 -2.76
CA ALA A 67 18.57 12.95 -2.39
C ALA A 67 17.96 14.29 -1.91
N ILE A 68 18.67 15.02 -1.05
CA ILE A 68 18.26 16.34 -0.57
C ILE A 68 18.07 17.31 -1.76
N GLN A 69 19.05 17.36 -2.67
CA GLN A 69 18.99 18.22 -3.86
C GLN A 69 17.84 17.86 -4.82
N SER A 70 17.58 16.56 -5.01
CA SER A 70 16.53 16.06 -5.91
C SER A 70 15.12 16.28 -5.36
N GLY A 71 15.00 16.41 -4.03
CA GLY A 71 13.75 16.64 -3.33
C GLY A 71 12.77 15.45 -3.36
N SER A 72 11.81 15.49 -2.43
CA SER A 72 10.89 14.38 -2.23
C SER A 72 10.04 14.03 -3.48
N PRO A 73 9.80 12.75 -3.78
CA PRO A 73 8.85 12.33 -4.80
C PRO A 73 7.39 12.74 -4.49
N SER A 74 7.04 12.81 -3.20
CA SER A 74 5.74 13.29 -2.73
C SER A 74 5.74 13.55 -1.22
N ASP A 75 4.67 14.12 -0.70
CA ASP A 75 4.42 14.30 0.73
C ASP A 75 4.32 12.99 1.53
N ARG A 76 4.26 11.83 0.87
CA ARG A 76 4.24 10.52 1.52
C ARG A 76 5.61 10.04 1.98
N PHE A 77 6.70 10.63 1.52
CA PHE A 77 8.05 10.24 1.94
C PHE A 77 8.55 11.20 3.03
N LEU A 78 8.99 10.66 4.17
CA LEU A 78 9.74 11.39 5.19
C LEU A 78 11.16 11.63 4.68
N TRP A 79 11.27 12.54 3.72
CA TRP A 79 12.47 12.76 2.93
C TRP A 79 13.53 13.52 3.73
N PRO A 80 14.83 13.26 3.50
CA PRO A 80 15.91 14.04 4.09
C PRO A 80 15.78 15.52 3.72
N ILE A 81 15.93 16.40 4.71
CA ILE A 81 15.84 17.85 4.56
C ILE A 81 17.23 18.47 4.46
N ASP A 82 18.13 18.07 5.35
CA ASP A 82 19.49 18.59 5.42
C ASP A 82 20.40 17.59 6.15
N ILE A 83 21.69 17.68 5.86
CA ILE A 83 22.74 17.00 6.62
C ILE A 83 23.02 17.81 7.88
N VAL A 84 23.30 17.12 8.98
CA VAL A 84 23.77 17.74 10.20
C VAL A 84 25.14 17.19 10.61
N SER A 85 25.96 18.07 11.13
CA SER A 85 27.26 17.76 11.73
C SER A 85 27.58 18.74 12.85
N GLU A 86 28.61 18.45 13.65
CA GLU A 86 29.04 19.34 14.72
C GLU A 86 30.55 19.22 14.95
N PRO A 87 31.29 20.34 15.04
CA PRO A 87 32.69 20.31 15.43
C PRO A 87 32.91 19.59 16.77
N GLY A 88 33.77 18.57 16.75
CA GLY A 88 34.10 17.78 17.95
C GLY A 88 33.14 16.61 18.21
N ILE A 89 32.15 16.38 17.34
CA ILE A 89 31.41 15.12 17.28
C ILE A 89 31.81 14.40 15.98
N ASP A 90 32.36 13.20 16.12
CA ASP A 90 32.72 12.40 14.94
C ASP A 90 31.48 11.88 14.22
N GLY A 91 31.50 11.98 12.89
CA GLY A 91 30.44 11.51 12.01
C GLY A 91 29.48 12.61 11.56
N PHE A 92 28.36 12.19 11.00
CA PHE A 92 27.30 13.07 10.54
C PHE A 92 25.95 12.36 10.66
N GLY A 93 24.90 13.14 10.53
CA GLY A 93 23.53 12.66 10.47
C GLY A 93 22.70 13.47 9.49
N TYR A 94 21.39 13.29 9.54
CA TYR A 94 20.46 14.07 8.74
C TYR A 94 19.13 14.25 9.45
N ILE A 95 18.44 15.32 9.07
CA ILE A 95 17.11 15.64 9.58
C ILE A 95 16.02 15.33 8.55
N MET A 96 14.85 14.94 9.03
CA MET A 96 13.66 14.65 8.22
C MET A 96 12.38 15.02 8.98
N PRO A 97 11.21 15.09 8.33
CA PRO A 97 9.97 15.37 9.04
C PRO A 97 9.69 14.30 10.11
N LEU A 98 9.23 14.74 11.28
CA LEU A 98 8.87 13.81 12.36
C LEU A 98 7.57 13.08 12.01
N ARG A 99 7.59 11.74 12.12
CA ARG A 99 6.42 10.89 11.86
C ARG A 99 5.30 11.16 12.88
N ASP A 100 4.10 11.44 12.40
CA ASP A 100 2.90 11.53 13.25
C ASP A 100 2.57 10.15 13.88
N LEU A 101 2.24 10.13 15.17
CA LEU A 101 1.95 8.93 15.95
C LEU A 101 0.69 8.16 15.50
N ARG A 102 -0.18 8.78 14.69
CA ARG A 102 -1.34 8.12 14.09
C ARG A 102 -0.92 6.99 13.13
N TYR A 103 0.24 7.13 12.49
CA TYR A 103 0.79 6.13 11.58
C TYR A 103 1.39 4.96 12.38
N LYS A 104 0.92 3.75 12.10
CA LYS A 104 1.36 2.50 12.73
C LYS A 104 2.21 1.69 11.77
N GLY A 105 3.15 0.92 12.33
CA GLY A 105 4.04 0.07 11.54
C GLY A 105 3.34 -1.22 11.13
N PHE A 106 3.79 -1.83 10.03
CA PHE A 106 3.25 -3.12 9.59
C PHE A 106 3.58 -4.26 10.56
N VAL A 107 4.62 -4.13 11.39
CA VAL A 107 4.87 -5.09 12.50
C VAL A 107 3.68 -5.12 13.47
N ASP A 108 3.04 -3.98 13.75
CA ASP A 108 1.88 -3.93 14.63
C ASP A 108 0.63 -4.51 13.97
N LEU A 109 0.49 -4.37 12.64
CA LEU A 109 -0.53 -5.07 11.87
C LEU A 109 -0.35 -6.59 11.96
N MET A 110 0.85 -7.09 11.65
CA MET A 110 1.16 -8.53 11.68
C MET A 110 0.99 -9.14 13.07
N LYS A 111 1.27 -8.37 14.14
CA LYS A 111 1.09 -8.80 15.53
C LYS A 111 -0.30 -8.50 16.11
N ARG A 112 -1.24 -8.00 15.29
CA ARG A 112 -2.63 -7.63 15.69
C ARG A 112 -2.69 -6.66 16.87
N ARG A 113 -1.71 -5.76 16.95
CA ARG A 113 -1.61 -4.72 18.00
C ARG A 113 -2.38 -3.44 17.68
N ILE A 114 -2.93 -3.36 16.47
CA ILE A 114 -3.76 -2.24 16.02
C ILE A 114 -5.21 -2.57 16.36
N GLN A 115 -5.87 -1.71 17.14
CA GLN A 115 -7.27 -1.86 17.53
C GLN A 115 -8.02 -0.52 17.38
N PRO A 116 -9.24 -0.52 16.80
CA PRO A 116 -9.89 -1.65 16.13
C PRO A 116 -9.09 -2.12 14.90
N GLU A 117 -9.33 -3.36 14.45
CA GLU A 117 -8.65 -3.88 13.26
C GLU A 117 -8.96 -3.01 12.03
N PRO A 118 -7.97 -2.75 11.15
CA PRO A 118 -8.21 -2.00 9.92
C PRO A 118 -9.25 -2.70 9.04
N THR A 119 -10.14 -1.92 8.46
CA THR A 119 -11.13 -2.41 7.50
C THR A 119 -10.48 -2.84 6.19
N PHE A 120 -11.13 -3.68 5.39
CA PHE A 120 -10.65 -3.98 4.04
C PHE A 120 -10.61 -2.72 3.17
N ARG A 121 -11.54 -1.78 3.37
CA ARG A 121 -11.49 -0.46 2.72
C ARG A 121 -10.20 0.29 3.06
N THR A 122 -9.80 0.30 4.33
CA THR A 122 -8.55 0.89 4.79
C THR A 122 -7.35 0.19 4.14
N LEU A 123 -7.29 -1.14 4.17
CA LEU A 123 -6.17 -1.89 3.60
C LEU A 123 -6.06 -1.71 2.08
N ALA A 124 -7.18 -1.67 1.35
CA ALA A 124 -7.19 -1.35 -0.07
C ALA A 124 -6.67 0.07 -0.32
N THR A 125 -7.04 1.04 0.51
CA THR A 125 -6.53 2.43 0.42
C THR A 125 -5.03 2.48 0.71
N THR A 126 -4.55 1.79 1.76
CA THR A 126 -3.12 1.65 2.06
C THR A 126 -2.35 1.05 0.87
N GLY A 127 -2.87 -0.03 0.27
CA GLY A 127 -2.25 -0.66 -0.88
C GLY A 127 -2.15 0.26 -2.09
N PHE A 128 -3.21 1.05 -2.34
CA PHE A 128 -3.20 2.08 -3.38
C PHE A 128 -2.15 3.16 -3.11
N GLU A 129 -2.11 3.72 -1.90
CA GLU A 129 -1.18 4.79 -1.53
C GLU A 129 0.28 4.33 -1.59
N LEU A 130 0.59 3.08 -1.17
CA LEU A 130 1.92 2.48 -1.33
C LEU A 130 2.30 2.39 -2.81
N ALA A 131 1.46 1.78 -3.64
CA ALA A 131 1.72 1.65 -5.07
C ALA A 131 1.87 3.03 -5.74
N ASN A 132 1.07 4.02 -5.34
CA ASN A 132 1.18 5.37 -5.86
C ASN A 132 2.47 6.08 -5.42
N GLY A 133 2.91 5.88 -4.17
CA GLY A 133 4.18 6.40 -3.67
C GLY A 133 5.36 5.87 -4.46
N PHE A 134 5.46 4.55 -4.62
CA PHE A 134 6.54 3.92 -5.38
C PHE A 134 6.48 4.25 -6.87
N PHE A 135 5.28 4.35 -7.46
CA PHE A 135 5.13 4.84 -8.83
C PHE A 135 5.75 6.23 -9.02
N LYS A 136 5.51 7.16 -8.08
CA LYS A 136 6.08 8.52 -8.14
C LYS A 136 7.60 8.50 -7.96
N LEU A 137 8.12 7.64 -7.07
CA LEU A 137 9.55 7.44 -6.87
C LEU A 137 10.22 6.92 -8.15
N HIS A 138 9.72 5.82 -8.72
CA HIS A 138 10.27 5.19 -9.92
C HIS A 138 10.12 6.08 -11.16
N SER A 139 9.06 6.88 -11.24
CA SER A 139 8.88 7.89 -12.31
C SER A 139 9.91 9.01 -12.26
N LYS A 140 10.56 9.25 -11.11
CA LYS A 140 11.73 10.14 -11.00
C LYS A 140 13.06 9.46 -11.36
N GLY A 141 13.03 8.19 -11.78
CA GLY A 141 14.23 7.42 -12.08
C GLY A 141 14.98 6.91 -10.84
N LEU A 142 14.31 6.88 -9.68
CA LEU A 142 14.89 6.45 -8.40
C LEU A 142 14.47 5.01 -8.06
N CYS A 143 15.28 4.29 -7.30
CA CYS A 143 14.94 3.03 -6.65
C CYS A 143 15.11 3.13 -5.13
N TYR A 144 14.25 2.43 -4.38
CA TYR A 144 14.13 2.49 -2.93
C TYR A 144 15.01 1.47 -2.20
N ARG A 145 15.14 0.25 -2.74
CA ARG A 145 16.00 -0.86 -2.30
C ARG A 145 15.63 -1.56 -0.99
N ASP A 146 14.92 -0.90 -0.07
CA ASP A 146 14.66 -1.46 1.26
C ASP A 146 13.20 -1.45 1.69
N ILE A 147 12.28 -1.84 0.79
CA ILE A 147 10.86 -1.97 1.12
C ILE A 147 10.70 -3.07 2.17
N SER A 148 10.24 -2.70 3.37
CA SER A 148 10.09 -3.61 4.50
C SER A 148 9.06 -3.07 5.51
N PHE A 149 8.70 -3.90 6.49
CA PHE A 149 7.82 -3.46 7.59
C PHE A 149 8.38 -2.32 8.45
N GLY A 150 9.71 -2.16 8.49
CA GLY A 150 10.38 -1.14 9.28
C GLY A 150 10.28 0.26 8.67
N ASN A 151 10.10 0.32 7.36
CA ASN A 151 10.24 1.57 6.60
C ASN A 151 8.92 2.09 6.02
N VAL A 152 7.83 1.33 6.15
CA VAL A 152 6.49 1.77 5.74
C VAL A 152 5.53 1.82 6.93
N PHE A 153 4.71 2.86 6.97
CA PHE A 153 3.72 3.09 8.01
C PHE A 153 2.39 3.49 7.38
N PHE A 154 1.29 3.20 8.06
CA PHE A 154 -0.04 3.57 7.60
C PHE A 154 -0.94 4.04 8.74
N ASP A 155 -1.87 4.94 8.45
CA ASP A 155 -2.94 5.32 9.36
C ASP A 155 -4.06 4.27 9.28
N PRO A 156 -4.33 3.50 10.36
CA PRO A 156 -5.33 2.44 10.34
C PRO A 156 -6.78 2.95 10.24
N LYS A 157 -7.02 4.26 10.31
CA LYS A 157 -8.33 4.86 10.09
C LYS A 157 -8.54 5.29 8.64
N THR A 158 -7.52 5.88 8.02
CA THR A 158 -7.66 6.50 6.67
C THR A 158 -7.04 5.67 5.56
N GLY A 159 -6.03 4.86 5.86
CA GLY A 159 -5.21 4.16 4.87
C GLY A 159 -4.12 5.05 4.26
N ASP A 160 -3.94 6.28 4.76
CA ASP A 160 -2.80 7.12 4.38
C ASP A 160 -1.49 6.42 4.75
N VAL A 161 -0.44 6.64 3.96
CA VAL A 161 0.88 6.03 4.19
C VAL A 161 1.96 7.08 4.42
N LEU A 162 3.01 6.66 5.14
CA LEU A 162 4.29 7.33 5.21
C LEU A 162 5.42 6.33 4.95
N ILE A 163 6.39 6.75 4.15
CA ILE A 163 7.57 5.97 3.77
C ILE A 163 8.81 6.65 4.37
N CYS A 164 9.55 5.91 5.20
CA CYS A 164 10.70 6.39 5.98
C CYS A 164 12.01 5.85 5.41
N ASP A 165 13.14 6.12 6.07
CA ASP A 165 14.46 5.56 5.75
C ASP A 165 14.88 5.78 4.28
N ASN A 166 14.61 7.00 3.81
CA ASN A 166 14.80 7.42 2.42
C ASN A 166 16.26 7.69 2.06
N ASP A 167 17.18 7.53 3.00
CA ASP A 167 18.63 7.65 2.81
C ASP A 167 19.26 6.45 2.08
N ASN A 168 18.48 5.39 1.82
CA ASN A 168 18.86 4.27 0.95
C ASN A 168 18.44 4.47 -0.52
N VAL A 169 17.67 5.52 -0.82
CA VAL A 169 17.20 5.81 -2.18
C VAL A 169 18.36 6.28 -3.05
N THR A 170 18.43 5.78 -4.28
CA THR A 170 19.40 6.26 -5.28
C THR A 170 18.83 6.17 -6.69
N ILE A 171 19.61 6.64 -7.67
CA ILE A 171 19.32 6.57 -9.09
C ILE A 171 19.26 5.11 -9.52
N ASN A 172 18.23 4.75 -10.28
CA ASN A 172 18.08 3.42 -10.81
C ASN A 172 19.22 3.09 -11.79
N GLY A 173 19.89 1.96 -11.54
CA GLY A 173 21.06 1.54 -12.32
C GLY A 173 22.40 1.88 -11.66
N ASP A 174 22.40 2.76 -10.65
CA ASP A 174 23.56 2.97 -9.79
C ASP A 174 23.90 1.67 -9.06
N GLN A 175 25.18 1.29 -9.06
CA GLN A 175 25.68 0.03 -8.48
C GLN A 175 26.50 0.28 -7.22
N GLU A 176 26.70 1.55 -6.83
CA GLU A 176 27.64 1.91 -5.78
C GLU A 176 26.99 1.85 -4.38
N GLY A 177 27.57 1.00 -3.52
CA GLY A 177 27.21 0.85 -2.11
C GLY A 177 25.74 0.50 -1.86
N GLY A 178 25.35 0.60 -0.59
CA GLY A 178 23.95 0.58 -0.16
C GLY A 178 23.41 -0.77 0.31
N VAL A 179 22.19 -0.72 0.80
CA VAL A 179 21.46 -1.86 1.37
C VAL A 179 21.01 -2.80 0.25
N MET A 180 21.29 -4.10 0.41
CA MET A 180 20.82 -5.16 -0.51
C MET A 180 19.32 -5.47 -0.35
N GLY A 181 18.74 -4.99 0.75
CA GLY A 181 17.34 -5.11 1.13
C GLY A 181 17.17 -5.84 2.46
N THR A 182 15.95 -5.81 2.98
CA THR A 182 15.58 -6.50 4.23
C THR A 182 15.24 -7.97 3.98
N PRO A 183 15.79 -8.94 4.74
CA PRO A 183 15.46 -10.37 4.61
C PRO A 183 13.95 -10.64 4.53
N ARG A 184 13.55 -11.65 3.75
CA ARG A 184 12.17 -11.98 3.37
C ARG A 184 11.48 -10.99 2.41
N PHE A 185 12.04 -9.82 2.14
CA PHE A 185 11.55 -8.90 1.09
C PHE A 185 12.46 -8.89 -0.14
N ILE A 186 13.71 -9.33 0.00
CA ILE A 186 14.71 -9.34 -1.06
C ILE A 186 14.25 -10.22 -2.23
N ALA A 187 14.41 -9.71 -3.45
CA ALA A 187 14.09 -10.44 -4.67
C ALA A 187 15.03 -11.66 -4.90
N PRO A 188 14.53 -12.77 -5.49
CA PRO A 188 15.32 -13.99 -5.67
C PRO A 188 16.64 -13.80 -6.42
N GLU A 189 16.68 -12.91 -7.40
CA GLU A 189 17.87 -12.57 -8.19
C GLU A 189 18.94 -11.81 -7.39
N ILE A 190 18.57 -11.13 -6.30
CA ILE A 190 19.53 -10.49 -5.38
C ILE A 190 20.08 -11.54 -4.41
N ILE A 191 19.22 -12.41 -3.88
CA ILE A 191 19.63 -13.52 -3.00
C ILE A 191 20.63 -14.46 -3.71
N THR A 192 20.43 -14.66 -5.02
CA THR A 192 21.30 -15.51 -5.86
C THR A 192 22.47 -14.76 -6.49
N ASP A 193 22.72 -13.51 -6.11
CA ASP A 193 23.78 -12.64 -6.62
C ASP A 193 23.83 -12.53 -8.16
N LYS A 194 22.65 -12.60 -8.80
CA LYS A 194 22.48 -12.46 -10.26
C LYS A 194 22.19 -11.03 -10.69
N ALA A 195 21.81 -10.18 -9.75
CA ALA A 195 21.48 -8.78 -10.00
C ALA A 195 21.81 -7.92 -8.78
N ARG A 196 21.62 -6.61 -8.94
CA ARG A 196 21.74 -5.61 -7.88
C ARG A 196 20.41 -4.86 -7.73
N PRO A 197 20.14 -4.25 -6.55
CA PRO A 197 18.88 -3.58 -6.29
C PRO A 197 18.53 -2.53 -7.35
N SER A 198 17.28 -2.53 -7.79
CA SER A 198 16.76 -1.69 -8.86
C SER A 198 15.26 -1.46 -8.70
N THR A 199 14.66 -0.67 -9.58
CA THR A 199 13.19 -0.57 -9.65
C THR A 199 12.51 -1.93 -9.81
N GLN A 200 13.13 -2.89 -10.53
CA GLN A 200 12.54 -4.23 -10.70
C GLN A 200 12.51 -5.04 -9.41
N THR A 201 13.51 -4.86 -8.53
CA THR A 201 13.51 -5.53 -7.23
C THR A 201 12.53 -4.87 -6.27
N ASP A 202 12.38 -3.55 -6.33
CA ASP A 202 11.35 -2.83 -5.58
C ASP A 202 9.94 -3.31 -5.94
N LEU A 203 9.66 -3.58 -7.23
CA LEU A 203 8.37 -4.13 -7.65
C LEU A 203 8.07 -5.49 -6.99
N TYR A 204 9.10 -6.33 -6.83
CA TYR A 204 8.95 -7.59 -6.10
C TYR A 204 8.69 -7.35 -4.61
N SER A 205 9.51 -6.52 -3.96
CA SER A 205 9.37 -6.26 -2.53
C SER A 205 8.03 -5.57 -2.20
N LEU A 206 7.52 -4.72 -3.09
CA LEU A 206 6.18 -4.16 -3.01
C LEU A 206 5.11 -5.26 -3.10
N ALA A 207 5.22 -6.21 -4.03
CA ALA A 207 4.29 -7.33 -4.10
C ALA A 207 4.31 -8.18 -2.81
N VAL A 208 5.50 -8.43 -2.24
CA VAL A 208 5.65 -9.13 -0.95
C VAL A 208 4.97 -8.35 0.18
N LEU A 209 5.19 -7.03 0.26
CA LEU A 209 4.55 -6.17 1.26
C LEU A 209 3.02 -6.17 1.14
N LEU A 210 2.49 -6.05 -0.07
CA LEU A 210 1.04 -6.09 -0.32
C LEU A 210 0.45 -7.47 0.02
N PHE A 211 1.18 -8.57 -0.27
CA PHE A 211 0.75 -9.90 0.09
C PHE A 211 0.71 -10.08 1.62
N TYR A 212 1.75 -9.65 2.34
CA TYR A 212 1.75 -9.65 3.80
C TYR A 212 0.59 -8.85 4.38
N MET A 213 0.35 -7.65 3.86
CA MET A 213 -0.73 -6.77 4.33
C MET A 213 -2.11 -7.43 4.21
N LEU A 214 -2.36 -8.10 3.09
CA LEU A 214 -3.69 -8.62 2.76
C LEU A 214 -3.91 -10.05 3.27
N MET A 215 -2.86 -10.88 3.30
CA MET A 215 -2.93 -12.29 3.64
C MET A 215 -2.45 -12.60 5.06
N ILE A 216 -1.78 -11.65 5.73
CA ILE A 216 -1.12 -11.83 7.02
C ILE A 216 -0.20 -13.05 7.01
N HIS A 217 0.52 -13.24 5.90
CA HIS A 217 1.42 -14.36 5.65
C HIS A 217 2.44 -14.05 4.55
N HIS A 218 3.54 -14.79 4.46
CA HIS A 218 4.54 -14.61 3.39
C HIS A 218 4.16 -15.43 2.13
N PRO A 219 4.36 -14.91 0.90
CA PRO A 219 3.96 -15.60 -0.33
C PRO A 219 4.75 -16.89 -0.64
N LEU A 220 5.93 -17.09 -0.03
CA LEU A 220 6.79 -18.26 -0.26
C LEU A 220 6.90 -19.20 0.96
N GLU A 221 6.24 -18.89 2.08
CA GLU A 221 6.31 -19.73 3.29
C GLU A 221 5.12 -20.69 3.31
N GLY A 222 5.29 -21.87 2.74
CA GLY A 222 4.27 -22.92 2.74
C GLY A 222 4.84 -24.23 3.27
N LYS A 223 4.42 -25.36 2.69
CA LYS A 223 4.88 -26.69 3.12
C LYS A 223 6.41 -26.80 3.23
N ARG A 224 7.17 -26.23 2.29
CA ARG A 224 8.65 -26.31 2.31
C ARG A 224 9.25 -25.60 3.51
N GLU A 225 8.63 -24.52 3.99
CA GLU A 225 9.07 -23.81 5.20
C GLU A 225 8.90 -24.70 6.43
N THR A 226 7.76 -25.40 6.54
CA THR A 226 7.48 -26.28 7.69
C THR A 226 8.44 -27.48 7.80
N GLU A 227 9.12 -27.83 6.71
CA GLU A 227 10.12 -28.90 6.66
C GLU A 227 11.52 -28.43 7.10
N ILE A 228 11.73 -27.11 7.26
CA ILE A 228 12.99 -26.51 7.70
C ILE A 228 13.09 -26.57 9.22
N LYS A 229 14.10 -27.28 9.73
CA LYS A 229 14.35 -27.38 11.18
C LYS A 229 14.96 -26.11 11.80
N CYS A 230 15.80 -25.43 11.04
CA CYS A 230 16.47 -24.19 11.42
C CYS A 230 16.50 -23.28 10.20
N LEU A 231 15.81 -22.13 10.27
CA LEU A 231 15.75 -21.17 9.17
C LEU A 231 17.01 -20.28 9.19
N ASP A 232 18.15 -20.91 8.93
CA ASP A 232 19.44 -20.26 8.79
C ASP A 232 19.62 -19.63 7.39
N ALA A 233 20.76 -18.98 7.15
CA ALA A 233 21.02 -18.32 5.87
C ALA A 233 20.97 -19.28 4.66
N PRO A 234 21.58 -20.49 4.68
CA PRO A 234 21.38 -21.48 3.61
C PRO A 234 19.91 -21.83 3.36
N ALA A 235 19.12 -22.07 4.42
CA ALA A 235 17.70 -22.40 4.28
C ALA A 235 16.89 -21.23 3.68
N MET A 236 17.15 -19.99 4.13
CA MET A 236 16.54 -18.79 3.56
C MET A 236 16.92 -18.58 2.10
N ASN A 237 18.20 -18.75 1.74
CA ASN A 237 18.67 -18.62 0.37
C ASN A 237 17.98 -19.60 -0.59
N LYS A 238 17.71 -20.81 -0.10
CA LYS A 238 16.94 -21.80 -0.84
C LYS A 238 15.47 -21.39 -0.97
N LEU A 239 14.80 -21.11 0.15
CA LEU A 239 13.36 -20.85 0.19
C LEU A 239 12.94 -19.58 -0.57
N TYR A 240 13.73 -18.52 -0.46
CA TYR A 240 13.42 -17.21 -1.06
C TYR A 240 14.20 -16.94 -2.35
N GLY A 241 15.29 -17.68 -2.61
CA GLY A 241 16.16 -17.48 -3.77
C GLY A 241 16.04 -18.62 -4.78
N THR A 242 16.87 -19.65 -4.63
CA THR A 242 17.07 -20.67 -5.69
C THR A 242 15.82 -21.51 -5.98
N ASP A 243 15.01 -21.78 -4.95
CA ASP A 243 13.89 -22.71 -5.00
C ASP A 243 12.57 -22.02 -4.61
N ALA A 244 12.48 -20.70 -4.88
CA ALA A 244 11.30 -19.91 -4.58
C ALA A 244 10.07 -20.42 -5.35
N VAL A 245 9.06 -20.90 -4.61
CA VAL A 245 7.79 -21.39 -5.15
C VAL A 245 6.65 -20.70 -4.42
N PHE A 246 5.73 -20.10 -5.16
CA PHE A 246 4.56 -19.44 -4.60
C PHE A 246 3.64 -20.44 -3.91
N ILE A 247 3.14 -20.12 -2.71
CA ILE A 247 2.29 -21.04 -1.95
C ILE A 247 0.95 -21.34 -2.66
N PHE A 248 0.48 -20.43 -3.52
CA PHE A 248 -0.70 -20.65 -4.38
C PHE A 248 -0.33 -20.78 -5.87
N ASP A 249 0.86 -21.30 -6.20
CA ASP A 249 1.20 -21.60 -7.59
C ASP A 249 0.18 -22.61 -8.17
N PRO A 250 -0.52 -22.27 -9.26
CA PRO A 250 -1.53 -23.14 -9.85
C PRO A 250 -0.93 -24.40 -10.51
N ASN A 251 0.36 -24.40 -10.81
CA ASN A 251 1.06 -25.46 -11.53
C ASN A 251 2.09 -26.22 -10.67
N ASP A 252 2.39 -25.73 -9.45
CA ASP A 252 3.32 -26.38 -8.52
C ASP A 252 2.78 -26.35 -7.08
N ASN A 253 2.24 -27.48 -6.62
CA ASN A 253 1.70 -27.61 -5.27
C ASN A 253 2.76 -28.07 -4.23
N SER A 254 4.04 -28.18 -4.60
CA SER A 254 5.09 -28.65 -3.69
C SER A 254 5.34 -27.73 -2.50
N ASN A 255 4.95 -26.45 -2.61
CA ASN A 255 4.98 -25.47 -1.52
C ASN A 255 3.58 -25.01 -1.08
N ALA A 256 2.54 -25.79 -1.35
CA ALA A 256 1.17 -25.41 -0.97
C ALA A 256 1.03 -25.12 0.54
N PRO A 257 0.14 -24.22 0.96
CA PRO A 257 -0.11 -23.97 2.37
C PRO A 257 -0.67 -25.22 3.07
N VAL A 258 -0.06 -25.56 4.19
CA VAL A 258 -0.48 -26.64 5.09
C VAL A 258 -1.59 -26.13 6.05
N PRO A 259 -2.77 -26.77 6.12
CA PRO A 259 -3.81 -26.44 7.11
C PRO A 259 -3.28 -26.52 8.55
N SER A 260 -3.83 -25.71 9.45
CA SER A 260 -3.37 -25.51 10.85
C SER A 260 -2.05 -24.75 11.00
N TYR A 261 -1.18 -24.73 9.99
CA TYR A 261 0.06 -23.95 9.99
C TYR A 261 -0.13 -22.60 9.30
N HIS A 262 -0.86 -22.57 8.19
CA HIS A 262 -0.99 -21.39 7.33
C HIS A 262 -2.45 -20.96 7.17
N ASP A 263 -3.23 -21.04 8.26
CA ASP A 263 -4.68 -20.77 8.23
C ASP A 263 -5.01 -19.35 7.75
N ASN A 264 -4.19 -18.35 8.13
CA ASN A 264 -4.37 -16.97 7.64
C ASN A 264 -4.35 -16.93 6.10
N ALA A 265 -3.30 -17.46 5.47
CA ALA A 265 -3.21 -17.49 4.01
C ALA A 265 -4.41 -18.21 3.39
N LEU A 266 -4.78 -19.38 3.91
CA LEU A 266 -5.91 -20.19 3.42
C LEU A 266 -7.26 -19.49 3.54
N ILE A 267 -7.48 -18.73 4.62
CA ILE A 267 -8.71 -17.98 4.86
C ILE A 267 -8.76 -16.76 3.95
N PHE A 268 -7.74 -15.89 4.02
CA PHE A 268 -7.73 -14.62 3.29
C PHE A 268 -7.71 -14.80 1.78
N TRP A 269 -7.01 -15.80 1.25
CA TRP A 269 -6.97 -16.08 -0.19
C TRP A 269 -8.36 -16.31 -0.81
N LYS A 270 -9.27 -16.93 -0.04
CA LYS A 270 -10.64 -17.20 -0.48
C LYS A 270 -11.56 -15.97 -0.40
N ILE A 271 -11.22 -15.00 0.45
CA ILE A 271 -12.01 -13.78 0.64
C ILE A 271 -11.83 -12.83 -0.54
N TYR A 272 -10.59 -12.66 -1.02
CA TYR A 272 -10.29 -11.69 -2.06
C TYR A 272 -10.82 -12.10 -3.44
N PRO A 273 -11.21 -11.15 -4.31
CA PRO A 273 -11.68 -11.46 -5.66
C PRO A 273 -10.63 -12.10 -6.57
N GLN A 274 -11.08 -12.79 -7.62
CA GLN A 274 -10.22 -13.48 -8.59
C GLN A 274 -9.16 -12.58 -9.22
N PHE A 275 -9.52 -11.36 -9.64
CA PHE A 275 -8.55 -10.45 -10.27
C PHE A 275 -7.34 -10.14 -9.38
N LEU A 276 -7.54 -10.06 -8.05
CA LEU A 276 -6.45 -9.78 -7.12
C LEU A 276 -5.58 -11.02 -6.91
N ARG A 277 -6.21 -12.20 -6.83
CA ARG A 277 -5.50 -13.49 -6.81
C ARG A 277 -4.63 -13.64 -8.06
N ASP A 278 -5.17 -13.33 -9.23
CA ASP A 278 -4.45 -13.42 -10.50
C ASP A 278 -3.20 -12.52 -10.53
N LEU A 279 -3.31 -11.29 -10.01
CA LEU A 279 -2.16 -10.40 -9.89
C LEU A 279 -1.06 -10.99 -8.99
N PHE A 280 -1.42 -11.54 -7.82
CA PHE A 280 -0.44 -12.19 -6.94
C PHE A 280 0.14 -13.45 -7.56
N THR A 281 -0.67 -14.27 -8.22
CA THR A 281 -0.21 -15.44 -8.96
C THR A 281 0.82 -15.01 -10.01
N LYS A 282 0.53 -14.01 -10.84
CA LYS A 282 1.49 -13.49 -11.83
C LYS A 282 2.76 -12.94 -11.17
N ALA A 283 2.62 -12.17 -10.08
CA ALA A 283 3.75 -11.59 -9.34
C ALA A 283 4.73 -12.65 -8.81
N PHE A 284 4.21 -13.76 -8.27
CA PHE A 284 5.01 -14.79 -7.62
C PHE A 284 5.23 -16.05 -8.47
N THR A 285 4.79 -16.04 -9.73
CA THR A 285 5.15 -17.07 -10.72
C THR A 285 6.02 -16.47 -11.82
N ASN A 286 5.41 -15.87 -12.85
CA ASN A 286 6.11 -15.18 -13.93
C ASN A 286 7.05 -14.09 -13.39
N GLY A 287 6.61 -13.32 -12.40
CA GLY A 287 7.44 -12.26 -11.82
C GLY A 287 8.70 -12.78 -11.14
N ILE A 288 8.71 -13.99 -10.58
CA ILE A 288 9.93 -14.61 -10.03
C ILE A 288 10.82 -15.14 -11.17
N ARG A 289 10.23 -15.75 -12.21
CA ARG A 289 10.97 -16.43 -13.29
C ARG A 289 11.54 -15.46 -14.33
N ASP A 290 10.87 -14.36 -14.60
CA ASP A 290 11.29 -13.29 -15.51
C ASP A 290 11.24 -11.93 -14.78
N PRO A 291 12.32 -11.57 -14.06
CA PRO A 291 12.37 -10.32 -13.32
C PRO A 291 12.30 -9.05 -14.17
N GLN A 292 12.50 -9.13 -15.49
CA GLN A 292 12.52 -7.96 -16.37
C GLN A 292 11.15 -7.66 -16.98
N ASN A 293 10.38 -8.69 -17.32
CA ASN A 293 9.07 -8.51 -17.99
C ASN A 293 7.89 -9.09 -17.20
N GLY A 294 8.15 -9.95 -16.22
CA GLY A 294 7.12 -10.65 -15.45
C GLY A 294 6.63 -9.90 -14.21
N ARG A 295 7.34 -8.86 -13.76
CA ARG A 295 6.98 -8.09 -12.55
C ARG A 295 5.67 -7.33 -12.75
N ILE A 296 4.84 -7.32 -11.71
CA ILE A 296 3.64 -6.47 -11.67
C ILE A 296 4.07 -5.04 -11.38
N ARG A 297 3.66 -4.12 -12.24
CA ARG A 297 3.96 -2.69 -12.08
C ARG A 297 3.05 -2.07 -11.03
N GLU A 298 3.50 -0.98 -10.43
CA GLU A 298 2.70 -0.21 -9.48
C GLU A 298 1.41 0.31 -10.10
N SER A 299 1.40 0.59 -11.42
CA SER A 299 0.19 0.96 -12.14
C SER A 299 -0.89 -0.12 -12.10
N GLU A 300 -0.49 -1.39 -12.20
CA GLU A 300 -1.41 -2.54 -12.09
C GLU A 300 -1.92 -2.65 -10.64
N TRP A 301 -1.04 -2.50 -9.64
CA TRP A 301 -1.44 -2.49 -8.23
C TRP A 301 -2.40 -1.36 -7.87
N ARG A 302 -2.16 -0.13 -8.33
CA ARG A 302 -3.09 0.99 -8.14
C ARG A 302 -4.48 0.66 -8.67
N GLY A 303 -4.56 0.17 -9.92
CA GLY A 303 -5.82 -0.24 -10.53
C GLY A 303 -6.53 -1.33 -9.74
N ALA A 304 -5.79 -2.35 -9.31
CA ALA A 304 -6.32 -3.46 -8.53
C ALA A 304 -6.84 -3.03 -7.15
N MET A 305 -6.13 -2.14 -6.45
CA MET A 305 -6.54 -1.66 -5.12
C MET A 305 -7.79 -0.77 -5.18
N VAL A 306 -7.92 0.04 -6.24
CA VAL A 306 -9.16 0.81 -6.48
C VAL A 306 -10.31 -0.13 -6.81
N ASN A 307 -10.12 -1.08 -7.72
CA ASN A 307 -11.14 -2.08 -8.04
C ASN A 307 -11.55 -2.89 -6.80
N LEU A 308 -10.59 -3.23 -5.95
CA LEU A 308 -10.84 -3.95 -4.69
C LEU A 308 -11.72 -3.12 -3.76
N ARG A 309 -11.42 -1.82 -3.62
CA ARG A 309 -12.20 -0.87 -2.82
C ARG A 309 -13.63 -0.71 -3.33
N ASP A 310 -13.79 -0.65 -4.65
CA ASP A 310 -15.08 -0.45 -5.31
C ASP A 310 -15.94 -1.73 -5.35
N SER A 311 -15.29 -2.89 -5.16
CA SER A 311 -15.93 -4.20 -5.03
C SER A 311 -16.45 -4.48 -3.61
N ILE A 312 -16.18 -3.63 -2.62
CA ILE A 312 -16.60 -3.87 -1.23
C ILE A 312 -18.13 -3.92 -1.14
N ILE A 313 -18.64 -4.90 -0.41
CA ILE A 313 -20.05 -5.06 -0.04
C ILE A 313 -20.16 -5.37 1.45
N TYR A 314 -21.29 -5.02 2.08
CA TYR A 314 -21.51 -5.27 3.50
C TYR A 314 -22.43 -6.47 3.72
N CYS A 315 -22.07 -7.34 4.66
CA CYS A 315 -22.97 -8.40 5.12
C CYS A 315 -24.14 -7.77 5.89
N SER A 316 -25.37 -7.99 5.43
CA SER A 316 -26.60 -7.50 6.08
C SER A 316 -26.85 -8.10 7.47
N HIS A 317 -26.13 -9.16 7.86
CA HIS A 317 -26.31 -9.84 9.14
C HIS A 317 -25.32 -9.44 10.22
N CYS A 318 -24.04 -9.26 9.88
CA CYS A 318 -22.99 -8.92 10.85
C CYS A 318 -22.25 -7.62 10.55
N GLY A 319 -22.53 -6.96 9.42
CA GLY A 319 -21.87 -5.72 9.01
C GLY A 319 -20.46 -5.89 8.46
N ALA A 320 -19.90 -7.11 8.42
CA ALA A 320 -18.56 -7.35 7.91
C ALA A 320 -18.45 -6.97 6.41
N GLU A 321 -17.32 -6.37 6.05
CA GLU A 321 -16.95 -6.12 4.66
C GLU A 321 -16.62 -7.44 3.95
N ASN A 322 -17.16 -7.62 2.75
CA ASN A 322 -16.91 -8.72 1.82
C ASN A 322 -16.66 -8.11 0.44
N PHE A 323 -16.46 -8.94 -0.58
CA PHE A 323 -16.22 -8.45 -1.93
C PHE A 323 -17.20 -9.04 -2.94
N TYR A 324 -17.65 -8.19 -3.85
CA TYR A 324 -18.24 -8.57 -5.11
C TYR A 324 -17.16 -9.18 -6.01
N ASP A 325 -17.41 -10.40 -6.49
CA ASP A 325 -16.52 -11.11 -7.41
C ASP A 325 -17.35 -11.62 -8.61
N PRO A 326 -17.19 -11.01 -9.81
CA PRO A 326 -17.96 -11.40 -10.98
C PRO A 326 -17.64 -12.82 -11.46
N ASP A 327 -16.43 -13.31 -11.25
CA ASP A 327 -16.01 -14.65 -11.65
C ASP A 327 -16.68 -15.71 -10.78
N VAL A 328 -16.74 -15.46 -9.46
CA VAL A 328 -17.50 -16.32 -8.52
C VAL A 328 -18.98 -16.34 -8.89
N LEU A 329 -19.59 -15.18 -9.12
CA LEU A 329 -21.01 -15.11 -9.48
C LEU A 329 -21.31 -15.84 -10.78
N LYS A 330 -20.45 -15.72 -11.78
CA LYS A 330 -20.61 -16.45 -13.05
C LYS A 330 -20.52 -17.95 -12.83
N ALA A 331 -19.57 -18.42 -12.03
CA ALA A 331 -19.36 -19.84 -11.74
C ALA A 331 -20.48 -20.47 -10.89
N SER A 332 -21.09 -19.69 -9.99
CA SER A 332 -22.10 -20.16 -9.04
C SER A 332 -23.55 -19.98 -9.51
N GLY A 333 -23.77 -19.47 -10.72
CA GLY A 333 -25.12 -19.17 -11.22
C GLY A 333 -25.77 -17.95 -10.55
N GLY A 334 -24.95 -16.96 -10.17
CA GLY A 334 -25.40 -15.66 -9.63
C GLY A 334 -25.39 -15.55 -8.11
N LYS A 335 -24.79 -16.52 -7.39
CA LYS A 335 -24.74 -16.53 -5.92
C LYS A 335 -23.37 -16.12 -5.38
N PRO A 336 -23.26 -15.09 -4.53
CA PRO A 336 -21.98 -14.74 -3.92
C PRO A 336 -21.53 -15.83 -2.94
N ASN A 337 -20.24 -15.82 -2.60
CA ASN A 337 -19.77 -16.61 -1.47
C ASN A 337 -20.49 -16.17 -0.17
N PRO A 338 -20.73 -17.09 0.78
CA PRO A 338 -21.23 -16.72 2.10
C PRO A 338 -20.26 -15.78 2.81
N CYS A 339 -20.77 -14.99 3.75
CA CYS A 339 -19.97 -14.04 4.50
C CYS A 339 -18.81 -14.74 5.21
N TRP A 340 -17.58 -14.26 5.01
CA TRP A 340 -16.40 -14.88 5.63
C TRP A 340 -16.46 -14.87 7.17
N SER A 341 -17.15 -13.89 7.76
CA SER A 341 -17.27 -13.72 9.21
C SER A 341 -18.39 -14.57 9.82
N CYS A 342 -19.63 -14.46 9.32
CA CYS A 342 -20.80 -15.11 9.93
C CYS A 342 -21.37 -16.29 9.12
N GLN A 343 -20.80 -16.59 7.95
CA GLN A 343 -21.18 -17.69 7.05
C GLN A 343 -22.60 -17.62 6.47
N LYS A 344 -23.33 -16.51 6.67
CA LYS A 344 -24.65 -16.29 6.07
C LYS A 344 -24.57 -15.81 4.63
N GLU A 345 -25.62 -16.05 3.86
CA GLU A 345 -25.76 -15.59 2.48
C GLU A 345 -25.68 -14.05 2.41
N ILE A 346 -24.98 -13.54 1.40
CA ILE A 346 -24.80 -12.10 1.19
C ILE A 346 -25.85 -11.61 0.20
N LEU A 347 -26.61 -10.60 0.62
CA LEU A 347 -27.47 -9.84 -0.30
C LEU A 347 -26.62 -8.79 -1.03
N LEU A 348 -26.57 -8.89 -2.36
CA LEU A 348 -25.83 -7.92 -3.17
C LEU A 348 -26.56 -6.57 -3.21
N PRO A 349 -25.86 -5.45 -2.94
CA PRO A 349 -26.42 -4.12 -3.17
C PRO A 349 -26.47 -3.83 -4.68
N PRO A 350 -27.27 -2.84 -5.12
CA PRO A 350 -27.16 -2.31 -6.47
C PRO A 350 -25.72 -1.89 -6.78
N ARG A 351 -25.36 -1.92 -8.06
CA ARG A 351 -24.07 -1.47 -8.56
C ARG A 351 -24.25 -0.49 -9.70
N ILE A 352 -23.30 0.41 -9.87
CA ILE A 352 -23.22 1.25 -11.06
C ILE A 352 -22.09 0.76 -11.95
N ARG A 353 -22.37 0.58 -13.24
CA ARG A 353 -21.35 0.30 -14.26
C ARG A 353 -21.09 1.58 -15.04
N ILE A 354 -19.85 2.07 -14.98
CA ILE A 354 -19.38 3.23 -15.76
C ILE A 354 -18.23 2.72 -16.63
N ASP A 355 -18.43 2.73 -17.94
CA ASP A 355 -17.58 2.04 -18.92
C ASP A 355 -17.36 0.56 -18.54
N ARG A 356 -16.12 0.20 -18.21
CA ARG A 356 -15.71 -1.15 -17.76
C ARG A 356 -15.66 -1.31 -16.24
N ASN A 357 -15.77 -0.21 -15.49
CA ASN A 357 -15.63 -0.21 -14.04
C ASN A 357 -16.98 -0.49 -13.39
N ILE A 358 -16.95 -1.22 -12.29
CA ILE A 358 -18.13 -1.56 -11.49
C ILE A 358 -17.88 -1.04 -10.08
N THR A 359 -18.82 -0.27 -9.57
CA THR A 359 -18.78 0.22 -8.18
C THR A 359 -20.05 -0.20 -7.46
N MET A 360 -19.88 -0.85 -6.32
CA MET A 360 -21.00 -1.25 -5.47
C MET A 360 -21.61 -0.02 -4.77
N LEU A 361 -22.93 0.13 -4.84
CA LEU A 361 -23.67 1.25 -4.26
C LEU A 361 -24.14 0.90 -2.84
N ASN A 362 -23.21 0.90 -1.89
CA ASN A 362 -23.46 0.74 -0.48
C ASN A 362 -23.96 2.04 0.16
N TYR A 363 -24.38 1.96 1.43
CA TYR A 363 -24.84 3.11 2.20
C TYR A 363 -23.80 4.23 2.39
N ASP A 364 -22.51 3.90 2.27
CA ASP A 364 -21.37 4.81 2.43
C ASP A 364 -20.66 5.12 1.10
N THR A 365 -21.17 4.61 -0.03
CA THR A 365 -20.49 4.74 -1.32
C THR A 365 -20.43 6.19 -1.76
N LYS A 366 -19.21 6.61 -2.13
CA LYS A 366 -18.93 7.88 -2.79
C LYS A 366 -18.28 7.60 -4.14
N LEU A 367 -18.75 8.29 -5.17
CA LEU A 367 -18.06 8.35 -6.45
C LEU A 367 -17.14 9.57 -6.46
N PHE A 368 -15.99 9.41 -7.07
CA PHE A 368 -14.93 10.40 -7.19
C PHE A 368 -14.61 10.64 -8.67
N PRO A 369 -13.87 11.70 -9.03
CA PRO A 369 -13.63 12.05 -10.42
C PRO A 369 -13.07 10.92 -11.27
N HIS A 370 -12.21 10.05 -10.74
CA HIS A 370 -11.68 8.90 -11.48
C HIS A 370 -12.73 7.84 -11.88
N HIS A 371 -13.92 7.84 -11.27
CA HIS A 371 -15.00 6.94 -11.67
C HIS A 371 -15.70 7.42 -12.94
N ILE A 372 -15.70 8.73 -13.20
CA ILE A 372 -16.47 9.36 -14.30
C ILE A 372 -15.59 10.05 -15.34
N ASN A 373 -14.29 10.17 -15.10
CA ASN A 373 -13.33 10.86 -15.96
C ASN A 373 -12.11 10.00 -16.26
N ALA A 374 -11.37 10.35 -17.32
CA ALA A 374 -10.12 9.69 -17.69
C ALA A 374 -8.92 9.98 -16.76
N ASN A 375 -9.06 10.84 -15.73
CA ASN A 375 -7.99 11.06 -14.77
C ASN A 375 -7.90 9.89 -13.80
N LEU A 376 -6.89 9.03 -13.99
CA LEU A 376 -6.70 7.83 -13.21
C LEU A 376 -6.35 8.21 -11.77
N PHE A 377 -7.25 7.86 -10.83
CA PHE A 377 -7.03 7.90 -9.38
C PHE A 377 -7.14 9.26 -8.67
N ASP A 378 -7.93 10.19 -9.20
CA ASP A 378 -8.34 11.40 -8.47
C ASP A 378 -9.41 11.08 -7.40
N PHE A 379 -9.03 11.23 -6.13
CA PHE A 379 -9.87 11.08 -4.94
C PHE A 379 -10.10 12.41 -4.19
N SER A 380 -9.76 13.55 -4.80
CA SER A 380 -9.69 14.86 -4.11
C SER A 380 -11.02 15.29 -3.48
N GLN A 381 -12.11 15.22 -4.23
CA GLN A 381 -13.47 15.53 -3.76
C GLN A 381 -14.47 14.57 -4.39
N PRO A 382 -15.46 14.07 -3.63
CA PRO A 382 -16.48 13.20 -4.20
C PRO A 382 -17.38 13.99 -5.17
N VAL A 383 -17.71 13.38 -6.30
CA VAL A 383 -18.67 13.92 -7.28
C VAL A 383 -20.08 13.42 -6.98
N ALA A 384 -20.21 12.27 -6.33
CA ALA A 384 -21.48 11.70 -5.95
C ALA A 384 -21.41 11.00 -4.59
N GLU A 385 -22.53 10.93 -3.88
CA GLU A 385 -22.67 10.12 -2.67
C GLU A 385 -24.00 9.39 -2.63
N VAL A 386 -23.99 8.15 -2.14
CA VAL A 386 -25.23 7.41 -1.86
C VAL A 386 -25.86 8.00 -0.60
N THR A 387 -27.16 8.26 -0.68
CA THR A 387 -27.96 8.90 0.38
C THR A 387 -29.30 8.19 0.54
N GLN A 388 -29.83 8.21 1.76
CA GLN A 388 -31.22 7.83 2.02
C GLN A 388 -32.13 9.04 1.88
N ASN A 389 -33.33 8.83 1.37
CA ASN A 389 -34.34 9.87 1.33
C ASN A 389 -34.75 10.26 2.78
N PRO A 390 -34.67 11.55 3.15
CA PRO A 390 -34.96 12.00 4.52
C PRO A 390 -36.40 11.74 4.99
N LYS A 391 -37.36 11.68 4.06
CA LYS A 391 -38.79 11.45 4.35
C LYS A 391 -39.17 9.97 4.29
N ASN A 392 -38.42 9.16 3.55
CA ASN A 392 -38.65 7.73 3.42
C ASN A 392 -37.33 6.95 3.33
N PRO A 393 -36.80 6.45 4.46
CA PRO A 393 -35.51 5.74 4.51
C PRO A 393 -35.42 4.46 3.67
N SER A 394 -36.55 3.93 3.17
CA SER A 394 -36.55 2.80 2.25
C SER A 394 -36.08 3.16 0.83
N ILE A 395 -36.08 4.45 0.49
CA ILE A 395 -35.67 4.94 -0.83
C ILE A 395 -34.22 5.42 -0.76
N TRP A 396 -33.38 4.84 -1.60
CA TRP A 396 -31.99 5.22 -1.77
C TRP A 396 -31.79 6.05 -3.04
N GLY A 397 -30.86 7.00 -3.00
CA GLY A 397 -30.51 7.84 -4.13
C GLY A 397 -29.01 8.12 -4.21
N ILE A 398 -28.55 8.56 -5.38
CA ILE A 398 -27.21 9.09 -5.60
C ILE A 398 -27.34 10.61 -5.70
N LYS A 399 -26.76 11.31 -4.74
CA LYS A 399 -26.76 12.77 -4.67
C LYS A 399 -25.63 13.35 -5.53
N ASN A 400 -25.95 14.42 -6.26
CA ASN A 400 -24.99 15.19 -7.01
C ASN A 400 -24.19 16.14 -6.11
N LEU A 401 -22.90 15.90 -5.99
CA LEU A 401 -21.95 16.75 -5.27
C LEU A 401 -21.04 17.55 -6.21
N SER A 402 -21.18 17.38 -7.52
CA SER A 402 -20.41 18.10 -8.53
C SER A 402 -20.99 19.50 -8.78
N SER A 403 -20.26 20.32 -9.54
CA SER A 403 -20.72 21.63 -10.01
C SER A 403 -21.65 21.54 -11.23
N GLU A 404 -21.74 20.39 -11.88
CA GLU A 404 -22.43 20.20 -13.16
C GLU A 404 -23.78 19.53 -12.96
N ASN A 405 -24.75 19.85 -13.83
CA ASN A 405 -26.02 19.12 -13.89
C ASN A 405 -25.80 17.73 -14.48
N TRP A 406 -26.43 16.71 -13.89
CA TRP A 406 -26.51 15.39 -14.52
C TRP A 406 -27.84 15.20 -15.22
N VAL A 407 -27.87 14.25 -16.16
CA VAL A 407 -29.11 13.80 -16.79
C VAL A 407 -29.35 12.35 -16.41
N CYS A 408 -30.47 12.11 -15.73
CA CYS A 408 -30.90 10.79 -15.30
C CYS A 408 -32.04 10.31 -16.22
N THR A 409 -31.88 9.11 -16.80
CA THR A 409 -32.92 8.43 -17.58
C THR A 409 -33.36 7.18 -16.83
N THR A 410 -34.61 7.15 -16.37
CA THR A 410 -35.18 6.00 -15.65
C THR A 410 -35.50 4.84 -16.59
N ALA A 411 -35.79 3.66 -16.04
CA ALA A 411 -36.11 2.46 -16.83
C ALA A 411 -37.36 2.62 -17.72
N ASP A 412 -38.28 3.52 -17.37
CA ASP A 412 -39.45 3.90 -18.16
C ASP A 412 -39.17 5.06 -19.14
N ASN A 413 -37.89 5.36 -19.40
CA ASN A 413 -37.39 6.41 -20.30
C ASN A 413 -37.78 7.85 -19.91
N GLN A 414 -38.11 8.11 -18.63
CA GLN A 414 -38.26 9.49 -18.16
C GLN A 414 -36.89 10.12 -17.97
N VAL A 415 -36.70 11.28 -18.57
CA VAL A 415 -35.47 12.07 -18.45
C VAL A 415 -35.67 13.14 -17.37
N LYS A 416 -34.75 13.22 -16.42
CA LYS A 416 -34.75 14.20 -15.32
C LYS A 416 -33.37 14.81 -15.16
N ASN A 417 -33.33 16.12 -14.97
CA ASN A 417 -32.11 16.80 -14.57
C ASN A 417 -31.86 16.58 -13.07
N VAL A 418 -30.61 16.36 -12.70
CA VAL A 418 -30.16 16.23 -11.31
C VAL A 418 -29.18 17.36 -11.05
N GLU A 419 -29.71 18.45 -10.53
CA GLU A 419 -28.92 19.64 -10.18
C GLU A 419 -27.99 19.36 -8.98
N PRO A 420 -26.89 20.11 -8.83
CA PRO A 420 -26.05 20.05 -7.63
C PRO A 420 -26.87 20.10 -6.34
N GLY A 421 -26.62 19.15 -5.44
CA GLY A 421 -27.34 19.00 -4.17
C GLY A 421 -28.60 18.12 -4.23
N TYR A 422 -29.12 17.78 -5.41
CA TYR A 422 -30.27 16.88 -5.60
C TYR A 422 -29.84 15.44 -5.86
N SER A 423 -30.78 14.49 -5.72
CA SER A 423 -30.51 13.06 -5.87
C SER A 423 -31.31 12.41 -6.99
N ALA A 424 -30.66 11.50 -7.72
CA ALA A 424 -31.33 10.51 -8.57
C ALA A 424 -31.66 9.26 -7.75
N THR A 425 -32.84 8.67 -7.92
CA THR A 425 -33.20 7.41 -7.24
C THR A 425 -32.33 6.25 -7.75
N ILE A 426 -31.84 5.42 -6.83
CA ILE A 426 -31.16 4.16 -7.19
C ILE A 426 -32.22 3.13 -7.56
N ALA A 427 -32.45 2.96 -8.86
CA ALA A 427 -33.35 1.94 -9.40
C ALA A 427 -32.67 1.23 -10.58
N VAL A 428 -32.84 -0.08 -10.68
CA VAL A 428 -32.26 -0.92 -11.74
C VAL A 428 -32.73 -0.43 -13.11
N GLY A 429 -31.80 -0.34 -14.06
CA GLY A 429 -32.04 0.19 -15.40
C GLY A 429 -31.94 1.71 -15.51
N THR A 430 -31.75 2.42 -14.38
CA THR A 430 -31.50 3.87 -14.41
C THR A 430 -30.12 4.16 -15.00
N LYS A 431 -30.07 5.09 -15.96
CA LYS A 431 -28.84 5.62 -16.53
C LYS A 431 -28.59 7.03 -16.03
N ILE A 432 -27.36 7.33 -15.64
CA ILE A 432 -26.94 8.65 -15.17
C ILE A 432 -25.81 9.12 -16.07
N ASN A 433 -26.05 10.19 -16.82
CA ASN A 433 -25.03 10.89 -17.57
C ASN A 433 -24.42 11.99 -16.69
N PHE A 434 -23.17 11.79 -16.28
CA PHE A 434 -22.37 12.71 -15.46
C PHE A 434 -21.73 13.84 -16.28
N GLY A 435 -22.15 14.03 -17.54
CA GLY A 435 -21.58 14.97 -18.51
C GLY A 435 -20.39 14.40 -19.29
N LYS A 436 -19.50 13.68 -18.60
CA LYS A 436 -18.28 13.09 -19.18
C LYS A 436 -18.32 11.57 -19.37
N ALA A 437 -19.19 10.89 -18.63
CA ALA A 437 -19.42 9.46 -18.70
C ALA A 437 -20.88 9.13 -18.40
N GLU A 438 -21.35 7.98 -18.89
CA GLU A 438 -22.66 7.43 -18.57
C GLU A 438 -22.51 6.20 -17.68
N GLY A 439 -23.22 6.20 -16.55
CA GLY A 439 -23.32 5.07 -15.64
C GLY A 439 -24.69 4.40 -15.72
N GLU A 440 -24.74 3.07 -15.64
CA GLU A 440 -25.99 2.30 -15.59
C GLU A 440 -26.10 1.54 -14.26
N ILE A 441 -27.23 1.71 -13.57
CA ILE A 441 -27.53 1.02 -12.31
C ILE A 441 -28.06 -0.39 -12.61
N ARG A 442 -27.43 -1.39 -11.98
CA ARG A 442 -27.74 -2.81 -12.12
C ARG A 442 -27.82 -3.49 -10.75
N LEU A 443 -28.38 -4.70 -10.73
CA LEU A 443 -28.21 -5.67 -9.65
C LEU A 443 -26.96 -6.53 -9.92
#